data_AF-A0AA85JRY4-F1
#
_entry.id   AF-A0AA85JRY4-F1
#
_cell.length_a   1.000
_cell.length_b   1.000
_cell.length_c   1.000
_cell.angle_alpha   90.00
_cell.angle_beta   90.00
_cell.angle_gamma   90.00
#
_symmetry.space_group_name_H-M   'P 1'
#
loop_
_entity.id
_entity.type
_entity.pdbx_description
1 polymer ?
#
loop_
_entity_poly.entity_id
_entity_poly.type
_entity_poly.pdbx_seq_one_letter_code
_entity_poly.pdbx_strand_id
1 'polypeptide(L)'
;MAWEELLSTEEVYIEILQNVYNMINISKDTDYNRTVSVTQLSYTMLNEKLLGNWFELLSFHKKRLLPSLAMCNGNAKMIKYWASVVAPYLIDLYTTYCSLYAKASQLCAYLDRISCKQISLLHGDKETHEMPKGYQNSTRLFKCHLSTPVRRIQCYHLLFERLKTEAHISDIKYLDDVRKIFNKICATLDITMNLRSLNVRPSKLGYFLLEGDFAITQSVESIKSKKRSHVILFSKMLLITKPYSSSSSSSSTPSLKTYLSERKSCQKYFPSLEDYIAFFEFSHNTSLNSSKIVYEVEDELCIS
;
A
#
# COMPACT_ATOMS: atom_id res chain seq x y z
N MET A 1 32.02 -5.37 -1.90
CA MET A 1 31.90 -3.89 -1.78
C MET A 1 30.43 -3.53 -1.70
N ALA A 2 30.03 -2.57 -0.84
CA ALA A 2 28.63 -2.19 -0.57
C ALA A 2 27.80 -1.81 -1.82
N TRP A 3 28.46 -1.37 -2.91
CA TRP A 3 27.78 -1.10 -4.18
C TRP A 3 27.18 -2.37 -4.82
N GLU A 4 27.92 -3.48 -4.82
CA GLU A 4 27.44 -4.75 -5.37
C GLU A 4 26.35 -5.37 -4.49
N GLU A 5 26.42 -5.17 -3.17
CA GLU A 5 25.34 -5.53 -2.25
C GLU A 5 24.03 -4.80 -2.60
N LEU A 6 24.10 -3.51 -2.92
CA LEU A 6 22.92 -2.74 -3.30
C LEU A 6 22.26 -3.28 -4.57
N LEU A 7 23.05 -3.62 -5.60
CA LEU A 7 22.55 -4.18 -6.85
C LEU A 7 22.03 -5.61 -6.69
N SER A 8 22.79 -6.49 -6.03
CA SER A 8 22.36 -7.88 -5.78
C SER A 8 21.07 -7.95 -4.95
N THR A 9 20.93 -7.11 -3.92
CA THR A 9 19.68 -7.08 -3.13
C THR A 9 18.49 -6.53 -3.93
N GLU A 10 18.73 -5.71 -4.96
CA GLU A 10 17.69 -5.26 -5.89
C GLU A 10 17.27 -6.38 -6.84
N GLU A 11 18.21 -7.16 -7.36
CA GLU A 11 17.95 -8.34 -8.21
C GLU A 11 17.13 -9.38 -7.45
N VAL A 12 17.53 -9.71 -6.22
CA VAL A 12 16.79 -10.63 -5.34
C VAL A 12 15.38 -10.11 -5.05
N TYR A 13 15.23 -8.80 -4.84
CA TYR A 13 13.91 -8.20 -4.65
C TYR A 13 13.02 -8.37 -5.89
N ILE A 14 13.56 -8.10 -7.09
CA ILE A 14 12.86 -8.30 -8.36
C ILE A 14 12.48 -9.77 -8.56
N GLU A 15 13.36 -10.70 -8.22
CA GLU A 15 13.08 -12.14 -8.29
C GLU A 15 11.91 -12.52 -7.38
N ILE A 16 11.89 -12.04 -6.13
CA ILE A 16 10.78 -12.25 -5.20
C ILE A 16 9.47 -11.70 -5.79
N LEU A 17 9.49 -10.47 -6.32
CA LEU A 17 8.31 -9.88 -6.95
C LEU A 17 7.82 -10.71 -8.15
N GLN A 18 8.74 -11.18 -8.99
CA GLN A 18 8.44 -11.99 -10.16
C GLN A 18 7.85 -13.35 -9.77
N ASN A 19 8.43 -14.01 -8.76
CA ASN A 19 7.96 -15.31 -8.28
C ASN A 19 6.55 -15.20 -7.70
N VAL A 20 6.27 -14.18 -6.89
CA VAL A 20 4.94 -13.92 -6.36
C VAL A 20 3.93 -13.63 -7.48
N TYR A 21 4.30 -12.77 -8.44
CA TYR A 21 3.45 -12.46 -9.58
C TYR A 21 3.13 -13.71 -10.40
N ASN A 22 4.14 -14.53 -10.71
CA ASN A 22 3.97 -15.77 -11.45
C ASN A 22 3.07 -16.76 -10.69
N MET A 23 3.23 -16.93 -9.38
CA MET A 23 2.41 -17.87 -8.60
C MET A 23 0.92 -17.51 -8.56
N ILE A 24 0.59 -16.20 -8.52
CA ILE A 24 -0.80 -15.73 -8.53
C ILE A 24 -1.36 -15.64 -9.96
N ASN A 25 -0.52 -15.33 -10.94
CA ASN A 25 -0.97 -15.14 -12.32
C ASN A 25 -1.03 -16.46 -13.10
N ILE A 26 -0.13 -17.43 -12.87
CA ILE A 26 -0.14 -18.75 -13.53
C ILE A 26 -1.35 -19.58 -13.10
N SER A 27 -1.86 -19.37 -11.88
CA SER A 27 -3.11 -20.01 -11.47
C SER A 27 -4.34 -19.52 -12.23
N LYS A 28 -4.23 -18.47 -13.08
CA LYS A 28 -5.26 -18.09 -14.05
C LYS A 28 -5.39 -19.08 -15.21
N ASP A 29 -4.29 -19.69 -15.67
CA ASP A 29 -4.31 -20.53 -16.87
C ASP A 29 -4.87 -21.94 -16.62
N THR A 30 -4.88 -22.40 -15.36
CA THR A 30 -5.41 -23.72 -15.00
C THR A 30 -6.91 -23.75 -14.72
N ASP A 31 -7.60 -22.61 -14.58
CA ASP A 31 -8.96 -22.56 -14.01
C ASP A 31 -9.90 -21.55 -14.72
N TYR A 32 -9.86 -21.46 -16.05
CA TYR A 32 -10.79 -20.63 -16.83
C TYR A 32 -12.29 -20.97 -16.60
N ASN A 33 -12.60 -22.14 -16.03
CA ASN A 33 -13.98 -22.64 -15.83
C ASN A 33 -14.37 -22.92 -14.37
N ARG A 34 -13.56 -22.53 -13.37
CA ARG A 34 -13.94 -22.71 -11.96
C ARG A 34 -14.21 -21.36 -11.29
N THR A 35 -15.48 -20.99 -11.22
CA THR A 35 -15.94 -20.04 -10.21
C THR A 35 -15.64 -20.63 -8.83
N VAL A 36 -14.99 -19.87 -7.96
CA VAL A 36 -15.01 -20.22 -6.53
C VAL A 36 -16.44 -20.00 -6.08
N SER A 37 -17.19 -21.09 -5.87
CA SER A 37 -18.61 -21.06 -5.47
C SER A 37 -18.87 -20.28 -4.18
N VAL A 38 -17.80 -20.02 -3.40
CA VAL A 38 -17.86 -19.24 -2.15
C VAL A 38 -17.91 -17.73 -2.40
N THR A 39 -17.52 -17.27 -3.59
CA THR A 39 -17.24 -15.84 -3.81
C THR A 39 -18.05 -15.17 -4.92
N GLN A 40 -18.67 -15.93 -5.83
CA GLN A 40 -19.35 -15.48 -7.06
C GLN A 40 -18.48 -14.67 -8.04
N LEU A 41 -17.35 -14.11 -7.59
CA LEU A 41 -16.33 -13.46 -8.39
C LEU A 41 -15.47 -14.45 -9.17
N SER A 42 -15.10 -14.05 -10.38
CA SER A 42 -14.11 -14.77 -11.16
C SER A 42 -12.75 -14.76 -10.47
N TYR A 43 -11.98 -15.82 -10.71
CA TYR A 43 -10.62 -15.94 -10.22
C TYR A 43 -9.70 -14.80 -10.71
N THR A 44 -9.98 -14.28 -11.90
CA THR A 44 -9.29 -13.11 -12.47
C THR A 44 -9.49 -11.85 -11.63
N MET A 45 -10.72 -11.54 -11.23
CA MET A 45 -11.02 -10.38 -10.38
C MET A 45 -10.40 -10.51 -8.98
N LEU A 46 -10.37 -11.73 -8.43
CA LEU A 46 -9.74 -11.97 -7.13
C LEU A 46 -8.23 -11.76 -7.18
N ASN A 47 -7.58 -12.23 -8.24
CA ASN A 47 -6.14 -12.03 -8.44
C ASN A 47 -5.78 -10.56 -8.68
N GLU A 48 -6.61 -9.81 -9.41
CA GLU A 48 -6.43 -8.36 -9.58
C GLU A 48 -6.52 -7.62 -8.23
N LYS A 49 -7.51 -7.98 -7.39
CA LYS A 49 -7.66 -7.39 -6.06
C LYS A 49 -6.52 -7.75 -5.10
N LEU A 50 -5.99 -8.97 -5.19
CA LEU A 50 -4.84 -9.41 -4.39
C LEU A 50 -3.55 -8.72 -4.83
N LEU A 51 -3.25 -8.77 -6.13
CA LEU A 51 -2.02 -8.20 -6.67
C LEU A 51 -2.02 -6.67 -6.60
N GLY A 52 -3.17 -6.00 -6.67
CA GLY A 52 -3.21 -4.54 -6.67
C GLY A 52 -2.25 -3.97 -7.73
N ASN A 53 -1.32 -3.12 -7.32
CA ASN A 53 -0.28 -2.57 -8.21
C ASN A 53 1.07 -3.34 -8.19
N TRP A 54 1.05 -4.64 -7.88
CA TRP A 54 2.26 -5.48 -7.79
C TRP A 54 3.01 -5.59 -9.12
N PHE A 55 2.28 -5.64 -10.23
CA PHE A 55 2.89 -5.70 -11.56
C PHE A 55 3.64 -4.40 -11.88
N GLU A 56 3.08 -3.26 -11.51
CA GLU A 56 3.69 -1.94 -11.67
C GLU A 56 4.97 -1.84 -10.83
N LEU A 57 4.97 -2.38 -9.61
CA LEU A 57 6.18 -2.52 -8.78
C LEU A 57 7.25 -3.34 -9.51
N LEU A 58 6.92 -4.56 -9.92
CA LEU A 58 7.84 -5.44 -10.63
C LEU A 58 8.38 -4.79 -11.90
N SER A 59 7.50 -4.24 -12.74
CA SER A 59 7.86 -3.60 -14.00
C SER A 59 8.77 -2.40 -13.79
N PHE A 60 8.45 -1.54 -12.81
CA PHE A 60 9.26 -0.38 -12.49
C PHE A 60 10.66 -0.78 -12.00
N HIS A 61 10.75 -1.70 -11.03
CA HIS A 61 12.02 -2.12 -10.48
C HIS A 61 12.90 -2.80 -11.52
N LYS A 62 12.32 -3.73 -12.30
CA LYS A 62 13.02 -4.50 -13.34
C LYS A 62 13.43 -3.69 -14.56
N LYS A 63 12.55 -2.82 -15.07
CA LYS A 63 12.77 -2.12 -16.36
C LYS A 63 13.34 -0.73 -16.20
N ARG A 64 13.22 -0.09 -15.03
CA ARG A 64 13.64 1.30 -14.82
C ARG A 64 14.63 1.43 -13.67
N LEU A 65 14.28 0.99 -12.46
CA LEU A 65 15.08 1.27 -11.27
C LEU A 65 16.44 0.57 -11.33
N LEU A 66 16.48 -0.76 -11.47
CA LEU A 66 17.73 -1.51 -11.49
C LEU A 66 18.66 -1.07 -12.64
N PRO A 67 18.19 -0.97 -13.91
CA PRO A 67 19.05 -0.52 -15.00
C PRO A 67 19.63 0.89 -14.79
N SER A 68 18.81 1.84 -14.33
CA SER A 68 19.27 3.22 -14.08
C SER A 68 20.21 3.34 -12.88
N LEU A 69 20.01 2.49 -11.85
CA LEU A 69 20.92 2.41 -10.71
C LEU A 69 22.27 1.82 -11.13
N ALA A 70 22.25 0.73 -11.91
CA ALA A 70 23.47 0.10 -12.43
C ALA A 70 24.32 1.08 -13.27
N MET A 71 23.67 1.95 -14.07
CA MET A 71 24.35 3.01 -14.83
C MET A 71 25.12 4.01 -13.97
N CYS A 72 24.80 4.15 -12.67
CA CYS A 72 25.57 5.02 -11.79
C CYS A 72 26.96 4.46 -11.47
N ASN A 73 27.17 3.15 -11.62
CA ASN A 73 28.45 2.47 -11.44
C ASN A 73 29.22 2.89 -10.16
N GLY A 74 28.52 3.00 -9.03
CA GLY A 74 29.10 3.39 -7.74
C GLY A 74 29.45 4.88 -7.61
N ASN A 75 29.29 5.69 -8.66
CA ASN A 75 29.61 7.11 -8.60
C ASN A 75 28.61 7.89 -7.73
N ALA A 76 29.06 8.42 -6.60
CA ALA A 76 28.20 9.07 -5.62
C ALA A 76 27.41 10.27 -6.17
N LYS A 77 27.99 11.05 -7.10
CA LYS A 77 27.30 12.19 -7.74
C LYS A 77 26.16 11.71 -8.63
N MET A 78 26.40 10.66 -9.42
CA MET A 78 25.38 10.04 -10.27
C MET A 78 24.28 9.42 -9.43
N ILE A 79 24.62 8.74 -8.33
CA ILE A 79 23.65 8.17 -7.39
C ILE A 79 22.77 9.26 -6.78
N LYS A 80 23.33 10.42 -6.39
CA LYS A 80 22.54 11.56 -5.91
C LYS A 80 21.56 12.08 -6.96
N TYR A 81 22.02 12.24 -8.19
CA TYR A 81 21.17 12.67 -9.29
C TYR A 81 20.05 11.66 -9.55
N TRP A 82 20.40 10.39 -9.65
CA TRP A 82 19.47 9.28 -9.80
C TRP A 82 18.41 9.26 -8.69
N ALA A 83 18.81 9.40 -7.42
CA ALA A 83 17.90 9.40 -6.28
C ALA A 83 16.87 10.54 -6.38
N SER A 84 17.30 11.71 -6.86
CA SER A 84 16.43 12.86 -7.06
C SER A 84 15.42 12.64 -8.19
N VAL A 85 15.85 12.00 -9.28
CA VAL A 85 15.01 11.68 -10.44
C VAL A 85 14.00 10.58 -10.13
N VAL A 86 14.41 9.55 -9.36
CA VAL A 86 13.57 8.38 -9.06
C VAL A 86 12.57 8.62 -7.93
N ALA A 87 12.87 9.56 -7.02
CA ALA A 87 12.04 9.88 -5.87
C ALA A 87 10.53 10.06 -6.16
N PRO A 88 10.10 10.90 -7.13
CA PRO A 88 8.67 11.08 -7.41
C PRO A 88 7.98 9.78 -7.86
N TYR A 89 8.67 8.93 -8.62
CA TYR A 89 8.12 7.65 -9.07
C TYR A 89 7.97 6.67 -7.91
N LEU A 90 8.94 6.63 -7.01
CA LEU A 90 8.86 5.82 -5.80
C LEU A 90 7.70 6.28 -4.91
N ILE A 91 7.52 7.59 -4.74
CA ILE A 91 6.41 8.15 -3.96
C ILE A 91 5.06 7.68 -4.54
N ASP A 92 4.79 7.93 -5.83
CA ASP A 92 3.49 7.55 -6.42
C ASP A 92 3.24 6.04 -6.38
N LEU A 93 4.26 5.25 -6.72
CA LEU A 93 4.17 3.80 -6.80
C LEU A 93 3.94 3.15 -5.43
N TYR A 94 4.71 3.58 -4.42
CA TYR A 94 4.61 3.01 -3.08
C TYR A 94 3.44 3.58 -2.28
N THR A 95 3.00 4.83 -2.51
CA THR A 95 1.73 5.32 -1.90
C THR A 95 0.57 4.46 -2.37
N THR A 96 0.51 4.15 -3.67
CA THR A 96 -0.52 3.26 -4.22
C THR A 96 -0.45 1.88 -3.57
N TYR A 97 0.74 1.28 -3.50
CA TYR A 97 0.92 -0.03 -2.89
C TYR A 97 0.51 -0.06 -1.42
N CYS A 98 1.01 0.88 -0.62
CA CYS A 98 0.69 0.98 0.81
C CYS A 98 -0.81 1.20 1.06
N SER A 99 -1.50 1.92 0.17
CA SER A 99 -2.96 2.11 0.26
C SER A 99 -3.75 0.81 0.00
N LEU A 100 -3.21 -0.09 -0.83
CA LEU A 100 -3.83 -1.37 -1.19
C LEU A 100 -3.40 -2.51 -0.25
N TYR A 101 -2.23 -2.39 0.38
CA TYR A 101 -1.65 -3.38 1.29
C TYR A 101 -2.62 -3.85 2.37
N ALA A 102 -3.32 -2.91 3.02
CA ALA A 102 -4.27 -3.24 4.08
C ALA A 102 -5.45 -4.08 3.54
N LYS A 103 -5.97 -3.73 2.36
CA LYS A 103 -7.06 -4.44 1.69
C LYS A 103 -6.63 -5.84 1.26
N ALA A 104 -5.45 -5.96 0.67
CA ALA A 104 -4.88 -7.24 0.25
C ALA A 104 -4.63 -8.18 1.45
N SER A 105 -4.10 -7.64 2.56
CA SER A 105 -3.87 -8.39 3.81
C SER A 105 -5.18 -8.92 4.41
N GLN A 106 -6.22 -8.09 4.46
CA GLN A 106 -7.55 -8.49 4.95
C GLN A 106 -8.20 -9.54 4.04
N LEU A 107 -8.08 -9.38 2.71
CA LEU A 107 -8.54 -10.35 1.73
C LEU A 107 -7.85 -11.71 1.91
N CYS A 108 -6.53 -11.73 2.11
CA CYS A 108 -5.79 -12.96 2.44
C CYS A 108 -6.34 -13.61 3.73
N ALA A 109 -6.58 -12.82 4.78
CA ALA A 109 -7.11 -13.34 6.04
C ALA A 109 -8.53 -13.92 5.90
N TYR A 110 -9.35 -13.36 5.00
CA TYR A 110 -10.67 -13.89 4.67
C TYR A 110 -10.57 -15.23 3.93
N LEU A 111 -9.74 -15.29 2.89
CA LEU A 111 -9.50 -16.51 2.12
C LEU A 111 -8.94 -17.64 3.00
N ASP A 112 -8.03 -17.32 3.93
CA ASP A 112 -7.53 -18.26 4.95
C ASP A 112 -8.68 -18.83 5.81
N ARG A 113 -9.62 -17.98 6.25
CA ARG A 113 -10.75 -18.39 7.10
C ARG A 113 -11.77 -19.27 6.38
N ILE A 114 -12.02 -18.99 5.09
CA ILE A 114 -12.88 -19.84 4.26
C ILE A 114 -12.26 -21.24 4.14
N SER A 115 -10.98 -21.29 3.78
CA SER A 115 -10.21 -22.54 3.65
C SER A 115 -10.32 -23.41 4.89
N CYS A 116 -10.05 -22.84 6.08
CA CYS A 116 -10.13 -23.57 7.34
C CYS A 116 -11.52 -24.14 7.65
N LYS A 117 -12.60 -23.43 7.30
CA LYS A 117 -13.96 -23.90 7.58
C LYS A 117 -14.45 -24.97 6.61
N GLN A 118 -14.02 -24.93 5.35
CA GLN A 118 -14.28 -26.03 4.41
C GLN A 118 -13.65 -27.34 4.91
N ILE A 119 -12.42 -27.29 5.43
CA ILE A 119 -11.75 -28.45 6.03
C ILE A 119 -12.54 -29.00 7.24
N SER A 120 -13.11 -28.12 8.07
CA SER A 120 -13.93 -28.56 9.21
C SER A 120 -15.30 -29.13 8.83
N LEU A 121 -15.86 -28.71 7.69
CA LEU A 121 -17.15 -29.21 7.17
C LEU A 121 -16.99 -30.53 6.40
N LEU A 122 -15.82 -30.79 5.81
CA LEU A 122 -15.49 -32.06 5.15
C LEU A 122 -15.49 -33.27 6.10
N HIS A 123 -15.47 -33.06 7.43
CA HIS A 123 -15.61 -34.12 8.43
C HIS A 123 -17.08 -34.51 8.73
N GLY A 124 -18.07 -33.92 8.07
CA GLY A 124 -19.48 -34.27 8.21
C GLY A 124 -20.25 -34.10 6.91
N ASP A 125 -20.37 -35.19 6.15
CA ASP A 125 -21.24 -35.42 4.99
C ASP A 125 -21.11 -34.54 3.72
N LYS A 126 -20.80 -35.27 2.63
CA LYS A 126 -21.10 -35.12 1.20
C LYS A 126 -21.04 -33.74 0.51
N GLU A 127 -20.16 -33.72 -0.49
CA GLU A 127 -20.14 -32.92 -1.73
C GLU A 127 -20.42 -31.41 -1.61
N THR A 128 -19.36 -30.60 -1.71
CA THR A 128 -19.22 -29.60 -2.80
C THR A 128 -17.88 -28.86 -2.75
N HIS A 129 -17.23 -28.81 -3.92
CA HIS A 129 -16.25 -27.83 -4.42
C HIS A 129 -15.07 -27.44 -3.52
N GLU A 130 -13.97 -28.20 -3.66
CA GLU A 130 -12.64 -27.85 -3.16
C GLU A 130 -12.13 -26.54 -3.77
N MET A 131 -11.70 -25.59 -2.93
CA MET A 131 -10.75 -24.59 -3.36
C MET A 131 -9.46 -25.33 -3.79
N PRO A 132 -8.91 -25.11 -4.99
CA PRO A 132 -7.75 -25.85 -5.45
C PRO A 132 -6.63 -25.74 -4.40
N LYS A 133 -6.10 -26.87 -3.90
CA LYS A 133 -5.00 -26.88 -2.91
C LYS A 133 -3.81 -25.98 -3.32
N GLY A 134 -3.60 -25.82 -4.62
CA GLY A 134 -2.64 -24.87 -5.18
C GLY A 134 -2.90 -23.40 -4.81
N TYR A 135 -4.16 -22.97 -4.79
CA TYR A 135 -4.51 -21.57 -4.53
C TYR A 135 -4.39 -21.17 -3.05
N GLN A 136 -4.67 -22.10 -2.13
CA GLN A 136 -4.43 -21.89 -0.70
C GLN A 136 -2.95 -21.67 -0.41
N ASN A 137 -2.08 -22.45 -1.05
CA ASN A 137 -0.63 -22.27 -0.97
C ASN A 137 -0.20 -20.94 -1.58
N SER A 138 -0.72 -20.56 -2.77
CA SER A 138 -0.41 -19.28 -3.41
C SER A 138 -0.82 -18.07 -2.55
N THR A 139 -2.00 -18.10 -1.94
CA THR A 139 -2.50 -16.99 -1.09
C THR A 139 -1.69 -16.87 0.20
N ARG A 140 -1.35 -18.00 0.82
CA ARG A 140 -0.52 -18.03 2.03
C ARG A 140 0.90 -17.52 1.76
N LEU A 141 1.51 -17.95 0.65
CA LEU A 141 2.83 -17.48 0.23
C LEU A 141 2.80 -15.98 -0.12
N PHE A 142 1.78 -15.53 -0.84
CA PHE A 142 1.57 -14.12 -1.12
C PHE A 142 1.52 -13.28 0.16
N LYS A 143 0.75 -13.73 1.15
CA LYS A 143 0.65 -13.09 2.46
C LYS A 143 2.01 -12.95 3.16
N CYS A 144 2.89 -13.96 3.05
CA CYS A 144 4.25 -13.89 3.59
C CYS A 144 5.11 -12.81 2.91
N HIS A 145 4.82 -12.48 1.65
CA HIS A 145 5.57 -11.50 0.85
C HIS A 145 4.94 -10.11 0.79
N LEU A 146 3.72 -9.91 1.31
CA LEU A 146 3.03 -8.60 1.33
C LEU A 146 3.85 -7.47 1.98
N SER A 147 4.71 -7.77 2.95
CA SER A 147 5.55 -6.74 3.58
C SER A 147 6.84 -6.44 2.80
N THR A 148 7.18 -7.24 1.78
CA THR A 148 8.46 -7.16 1.06
C THR A 148 8.67 -5.78 0.40
N PRO A 149 7.70 -5.20 -0.32
CA PRO A 149 7.89 -3.87 -0.92
C PRO A 149 8.08 -2.80 0.16
N VAL A 150 7.25 -2.79 1.21
CA VAL A 150 7.38 -1.82 2.32
C VAL A 150 8.77 -1.90 2.95
N ARG A 151 9.27 -3.12 3.20
CA ARG A 151 10.62 -3.32 3.73
C ARG A 151 11.68 -2.84 2.75
N ARG A 152 11.54 -3.09 1.45
CA ARG A 152 12.52 -2.66 0.44
C ARG A 152 12.67 -1.14 0.42
N ILE A 153 11.57 -0.39 0.36
CA ILE A 153 11.65 1.08 0.31
C ILE A 153 12.26 1.66 1.59
N GLN A 154 11.96 1.05 2.75
CA GLN A 154 12.54 1.42 4.04
C GLN A 154 14.01 1.02 4.18
N CYS A 155 14.51 0.04 3.42
CA CYS A 155 15.91 -0.40 3.53
C CYS A 155 16.90 0.45 2.70
N TYR A 156 16.46 1.19 1.68
CA TYR A 156 17.39 1.94 0.82
C TYR A 156 18.28 2.91 1.60
N HIS A 157 17.74 3.63 2.60
CA HIS A 157 18.55 4.57 3.38
C HIS A 157 19.67 3.86 4.17
N LEU A 158 19.47 2.60 4.58
CA LEU A 158 20.48 1.77 5.26
C LEU A 158 21.56 1.29 4.27
N LEU A 159 21.16 0.91 3.06
CA LEU A 159 22.10 0.50 2.01
C LEU A 159 22.99 1.67 1.57
N PHE A 160 22.44 2.87 1.46
CA PHE A 160 23.24 4.07 1.19
C PHE A 160 24.12 4.49 2.37
N GLU A 161 23.70 4.22 3.61
CA GLU A 161 24.56 4.41 4.78
C GLU A 161 25.78 3.48 4.74
N ARG A 162 25.58 2.21 4.39
CA ARG A 162 26.68 1.25 4.18
C ARG A 162 27.62 1.69 3.06
N LEU A 163 27.06 2.12 1.93
CA LEU A 163 27.87 2.66 0.83
C LEU A 163 28.70 3.86 1.28
N LYS A 164 28.13 4.73 2.12
CA LYS A 164 28.83 5.90 2.69
C LYS A 164 29.96 5.50 3.64
N THR A 165 29.80 4.44 4.44
CA THR A 165 30.86 3.98 5.36
C THR A 165 32.10 3.45 4.62
N GLU A 166 31.94 2.97 3.39
CA GLU A 166 33.03 2.47 2.55
C GLU A 166 33.53 3.52 1.54
N ALA A 167 32.94 4.72 1.50
CA ALA A 167 33.22 5.72 0.48
C ALA A 167 34.41 6.63 0.80
N HIS A 168 35.01 7.22 -0.23
CA HIS A 168 35.98 8.29 -0.09
C HIS A 168 35.35 9.55 0.53
N ILE A 169 36.16 10.34 1.24
CA ILE A 169 35.73 11.55 1.96
C ILE A 169 35.00 12.54 1.04
N SER A 170 35.44 12.67 -0.21
CA SER A 170 34.81 13.54 -1.23
C SER A 170 33.37 13.15 -1.58
N ASP A 171 33.02 11.88 -1.38
CA ASP A 171 31.74 11.29 -1.80
C ASP A 171 30.70 11.25 -0.68
N ILE A 172 31.14 11.38 0.59
CA ILE A 172 30.30 11.30 1.78
C ILE A 172 29.11 12.27 1.71
N LYS A 173 29.33 13.51 1.27
CA LYS A 173 28.27 14.52 1.18
C LYS A 173 27.17 14.12 0.18
N TYR A 174 27.55 13.56 -0.97
CA TYR A 174 26.60 13.14 -1.98
C TYR A 174 25.76 11.95 -1.49
N LEU A 175 26.39 10.98 -0.81
CA LEU A 175 25.70 9.83 -0.25
C LEU A 175 24.82 10.19 0.96
N ASP A 176 25.22 11.17 1.76
CA ASP A 176 24.38 11.71 2.83
C ASP A 176 23.13 12.42 2.27
N ASP A 177 23.26 13.16 1.16
CA ASP A 177 22.12 13.75 0.46
C ASP A 177 21.16 12.67 -0.07
N VAL A 178 21.69 11.58 -0.64
CA VAL A 178 20.88 10.42 -1.07
C VAL A 178 20.09 9.83 0.09
N ARG A 179 20.77 9.59 1.22
CA ARG A 179 20.13 9.09 2.45
C ARG A 179 18.99 10.00 2.91
N LYS A 180 19.21 11.32 2.90
CA LYS A 180 18.18 12.32 3.23
C LYS A 180 17.00 12.27 2.27
N ILE A 181 17.23 12.07 0.96
CA ILE A 181 16.16 11.90 -0.02
C ILE A 181 15.29 10.68 0.32
N PHE A 182 15.90 9.53 0.61
CA PHE A 182 15.14 8.32 0.96
C PHE A 182 14.39 8.43 2.29
N ASN A 183 14.94 9.13 3.28
CA ASN A 183 14.21 9.45 4.52
C ASN A 183 12.99 10.35 4.23
N LYS A 184 13.13 11.36 3.37
CA LYS A 184 12.02 12.21 2.94
C LYS A 184 10.96 11.44 2.16
N ILE A 185 11.37 10.50 1.30
CA ILE A 185 10.44 9.59 0.61
C ILE A 185 9.62 8.81 1.64
N CYS A 186 10.27 8.14 2.60
CA CYS A 186 9.57 7.37 3.63
C CYS A 186 8.62 8.24 4.46
N ALA A 187 9.05 9.42 4.91
CA ALA A 187 8.18 10.35 5.63
C ALA A 187 6.97 10.81 4.79
N THR A 188 7.19 11.06 3.50
CA THR A 188 6.10 11.43 2.56
C THR A 188 5.12 10.27 2.36
N LEU A 189 5.62 9.05 2.22
CA LEU A 189 4.79 7.84 2.11
C LEU A 189 3.93 7.62 3.35
N ASP A 190 4.52 7.76 4.55
CA ASP A 190 3.85 7.59 5.84
C ASP A 190 2.65 8.52 6.01
N ILE A 191 2.73 9.75 5.49
CA ILE A 191 1.62 10.70 5.51
C ILE A 191 0.63 10.40 4.40
N THR A 192 1.12 10.32 3.15
CA THR A 192 0.25 10.20 1.96
C THR A 192 -0.58 8.92 1.93
N MET A 193 -0.10 7.82 2.52
CA MET A 193 -0.88 6.58 2.64
C MET A 193 -2.12 6.71 3.56
N ASN A 194 -2.16 7.73 4.41
CA ASN A 194 -3.25 8.00 5.36
C ASN A 194 -4.16 9.15 4.89
N LEU A 195 -3.89 9.74 3.72
CA LEU A 195 -4.74 10.77 3.12
C LEU A 195 -5.86 10.14 2.28
N ARG A 196 -7.02 10.79 2.31
CA ARG A 196 -8.17 10.49 1.46
C ARG A 196 -8.56 11.68 0.61
N SER A 197 -9.21 11.39 -0.51
CA SER A 197 -9.75 12.40 -1.43
C SER A 197 -8.70 13.36 -1.98
N LEU A 198 -7.44 12.89 -2.07
CA LEU A 198 -6.37 13.64 -2.70
C LEU A 198 -6.61 13.65 -4.22
N ASN A 199 -6.76 14.83 -4.79
CA ASN A 199 -7.01 15.03 -6.22
C ASN A 199 -5.70 15.02 -7.02
N VAL A 200 -4.62 15.49 -6.41
CA VAL A 200 -3.28 15.47 -7.02
C VAL A 200 -2.55 14.16 -6.77
N ARG A 201 -1.61 13.83 -7.65
CA ARG A 201 -0.68 12.71 -7.40
C ARG A 201 0.21 13.01 -6.19
N PRO A 202 0.49 12.04 -5.31
CA PRO A 202 1.37 12.22 -4.16
C PRO A 202 2.71 12.89 -4.48
N SER A 203 3.33 12.57 -5.62
CA SER A 203 4.58 13.18 -6.07
C SER A 203 4.49 14.68 -6.37
N LYS A 204 3.30 15.21 -6.67
CA LYS A 204 3.07 16.64 -6.94
C LYS A 204 3.07 17.49 -5.68
N LEU A 205 2.75 16.90 -4.53
CA LEU A 205 2.86 17.54 -3.21
C LEU A 205 4.32 17.94 -2.91
N GLY A 206 5.27 17.15 -3.42
CA GLY A 206 6.68 17.24 -3.06
C GLY A 206 6.96 16.52 -1.73
N TYR A 207 8.01 16.91 -1.02
CA TYR A 207 8.38 16.25 0.24
C TYR A 207 7.56 16.79 1.40
N PHE A 208 7.14 15.89 2.29
CA PHE A 208 6.58 16.25 3.58
C PHE A 208 7.54 17.12 4.38
N LEU A 209 7.01 18.19 5.00
CA LEU A 209 7.77 19.11 5.85
C LEU A 209 7.29 19.08 7.29
N LEU A 210 5.99 19.26 7.52
CA LEU A 210 5.39 19.29 8.86
C LEU A 210 3.89 18.98 8.82
N GLU A 211 3.35 18.53 9.94
CA GLU A 211 1.91 18.43 10.19
C GLU A 211 1.58 19.02 11.57
N GLY A 212 0.37 19.54 11.75
CA GLY A 212 -0.06 20.07 13.04
C GLY A 212 -1.49 20.59 13.03
N ASP A 213 -2.03 20.83 14.23
CA ASP A 213 -3.37 21.39 14.40
C ASP A 213 -3.31 22.90 14.51
N PHE A 214 -4.02 23.60 13.62
CA PHE A 214 -4.05 25.05 13.56
C PHE A 214 -5.47 25.57 13.70
N ALA A 215 -5.62 26.68 14.43
CA ALA A 215 -6.86 27.45 14.39
C ALA A 215 -6.83 28.35 13.15
N ILE A 216 -7.57 27.97 12.11
CA ILE A 216 -7.62 28.71 10.85
C ILE A 216 -8.80 29.68 10.90
N THR A 217 -8.52 30.96 10.61
CA THR A 217 -9.54 31.99 10.36
C THR A 217 -9.56 32.31 8.88
N GLN A 218 -10.62 31.91 8.19
CA GLN A 218 -10.84 32.28 6.80
C GLN A 218 -11.42 33.69 6.76
N SER A 219 -10.74 34.66 6.13
CA SER A 219 -11.23 36.03 5.98
C SER A 219 -11.85 36.25 4.60
N VAL A 220 -12.74 35.34 4.19
CA VAL A 220 -13.55 35.56 2.99
C VAL A 220 -14.94 35.94 3.49
N GLU A 221 -15.28 37.21 3.30
CA GLU A 221 -16.59 37.83 3.51
C GLU A 221 -17.23 37.68 4.91
N SER A 222 -16.98 38.68 5.76
CA SER A 222 -17.82 39.14 6.91
C SER A 222 -18.21 38.16 8.04
N ILE A 223 -17.99 36.86 7.92
CA ILE A 223 -18.29 35.86 8.97
C ILE A 223 -16.98 35.22 9.44
N LYS A 224 -16.51 35.64 10.62
CA LYS A 224 -15.31 35.06 11.26
C LYS A 224 -15.66 33.72 11.93
N SER A 225 -15.69 32.62 11.18
CA SER A 225 -15.71 31.29 11.78
C SER A 225 -14.27 30.84 12.10
N LYS A 226 -13.98 30.58 13.38
CA LYS A 226 -12.73 29.90 13.78
C LYS A 226 -12.94 28.39 13.66
N LYS A 227 -12.30 27.75 12.69
CA LYS A 227 -12.27 26.28 12.57
C LYS A 227 -10.90 25.78 13.00
N ARG A 228 -10.85 24.78 13.88
CA ARG A 228 -9.61 24.02 14.12
C ARG A 228 -9.50 23.01 12.98
N SER A 229 -8.41 23.08 12.24
CA SER A 229 -8.13 22.17 11.13
C SER A 229 -6.74 21.59 11.28
N HIS A 230 -6.58 20.36 10.82
CA HIS A 230 -5.28 19.71 10.77
C HIS A 230 -4.60 20.08 9.46
N VAL A 231 -3.44 20.72 9.52
CA VAL A 231 -2.71 21.20 8.34
C VAL A 231 -1.48 20.34 8.11
N ILE A 232 -1.30 19.93 6.87
CA ILE A 232 -0.14 19.15 6.43
C ILE A 232 0.57 19.96 5.36
N LEU A 233 1.82 20.32 5.64
CA LEU A 233 2.66 21.11 4.75
C LEU A 233 3.64 20.20 4.01
N PHE A 234 3.58 20.27 2.68
CA PHE A 234 4.57 19.73 1.78
C PHE A 234 5.37 20.84 1.12
N SER A 235 6.49 20.50 0.49
CA SER A 235 7.37 21.47 -0.16
C SER A 235 6.75 22.23 -1.33
N LYS A 236 5.62 21.78 -1.87
CA LYS A 236 4.92 22.42 -3.00
C LYS A 236 3.45 22.71 -2.75
N MET A 237 2.85 22.09 -1.72
CA MET A 237 1.42 22.22 -1.43
C MET A 237 1.16 22.19 0.07
N LEU A 238 0.13 22.91 0.49
CA LEU A 238 -0.42 22.88 1.85
C LEU A 238 -1.79 22.22 1.77
N LEU A 239 -2.00 21.20 2.61
CA LEU A 239 -3.26 20.49 2.72
C LEU A 239 -3.97 20.91 3.99
N ILE A 240 -5.24 21.29 3.87
CA ILE A 240 -6.15 21.43 5.01
C ILE A 240 -6.95 20.14 5.10
N THR A 241 -6.91 19.50 6.26
CA THR A 241 -7.50 18.20 6.48
C THR A 241 -8.35 18.15 7.74
N LYS A 242 -9.28 17.21 7.76
CA LYS A 242 -10.05 16.83 8.95
C LYS A 242 -9.78 15.36 9.31
N PRO A 243 -9.74 15.02 10.60
CA PRO A 243 -9.68 13.62 11.00
C PRO A 243 -10.94 12.92 10.48
N TYR A 244 -10.74 11.83 9.74
CA TYR A 244 -11.81 11.02 9.22
C TYR A 244 -12.43 10.23 10.38
N SER A 245 -13.61 10.67 10.83
CA SER A 245 -14.40 9.94 11.82
C SER A 245 -15.48 9.13 11.13
N SER A 246 -15.29 7.82 11.09
CA SER A 246 -16.24 6.85 10.51
C SER A 246 -17.60 6.79 11.23
N SER A 247 -17.82 7.60 12.28
CA SER A 247 -19.06 7.71 13.03
C SER A 247 -20.02 8.80 12.54
N SER A 248 -19.67 9.55 11.49
CA SER A 248 -20.49 10.68 10.98
C SER A 248 -21.16 10.46 9.63
N SER A 249 -21.26 9.21 9.15
CA SER A 249 -22.23 8.87 8.11
C SER A 249 -23.60 8.66 8.76
N SER A 250 -24.44 9.68 8.72
CA SER A 250 -25.89 9.61 9.00
C SER A 250 -26.68 8.82 7.95
N SER A 251 -26.03 7.93 7.20
CA SER A 251 -26.67 6.81 6.54
C SER A 251 -26.57 5.61 7.47
N SER A 252 -27.71 5.08 7.89
CA SER A 252 -27.88 3.84 8.64
C SER A 252 -27.25 2.64 7.94
N THR A 253 -25.93 2.51 7.99
CA THR A 253 -25.20 1.32 7.57
C THR A 253 -24.80 0.54 8.82
N PRO A 254 -25.35 -0.66 9.02
CA PRO A 254 -25.08 -1.44 10.23
C PRO A 254 -23.59 -1.78 10.27
N SER A 255 -22.97 -1.61 11.45
CA SER A 255 -21.61 -2.12 11.68
C SER A 255 -21.55 -3.61 11.34
N LEU A 256 -20.39 -4.17 10.98
CA LEU A 256 -20.24 -5.61 10.70
C LEU A 256 -20.79 -6.46 11.86
N LYS A 257 -20.70 -5.98 13.11
CA LYS A 257 -21.31 -6.61 14.28
C LYS A 257 -22.84 -6.61 14.23
N THR A 258 -23.45 -5.53 13.76
CA THR A 258 -24.91 -5.35 13.62
C THR A 258 -25.47 -6.18 12.46
N TYR A 259 -24.78 -6.17 11.30
CA TYR A 259 -25.14 -7.00 10.14
C TYR A 259 -25.05 -8.50 10.45
N LEU A 260 -24.02 -8.90 11.22
CA LEU A 260 -23.85 -10.27 11.69
C LEU A 260 -24.79 -10.63 12.86
N SER A 261 -25.32 -9.66 13.61
CA SER A 261 -26.27 -9.92 14.70
C SER A 261 -27.71 -10.07 14.21
N GLU A 262 -28.12 -9.32 13.18
CA GLU A 262 -29.47 -9.41 12.61
C GLU A 262 -29.71 -10.72 11.85
N ARG A 263 -28.65 -11.35 11.31
CA ARG A 263 -28.72 -12.69 10.69
C ARG A 263 -28.57 -13.87 11.65
N LYS A 264 -28.44 -13.66 12.97
CA LYS A 264 -28.33 -14.76 13.94
C LYS A 264 -29.60 -15.63 14.07
N SER A 265 -30.73 -15.21 13.49
CA SER A 265 -31.96 -16.00 13.52
C SER A 265 -32.09 -17.05 12.39
N CYS A 266 -31.22 -17.07 11.38
CA CYS A 266 -31.25 -18.11 10.34
C CYS A 266 -29.83 -18.54 9.92
N GLN A 267 -29.45 -19.77 10.28
CA GLN A 267 -28.37 -20.62 9.76
C GLN A 267 -27.11 -19.96 9.14
N LYS A 268 -25.94 -20.23 9.75
CA LYS A 268 -24.58 -20.44 9.17
C LYS A 268 -24.26 -19.91 7.74
N TYR A 269 -24.51 -18.65 7.40
CA TYR A 269 -23.96 -18.06 6.17
C TYR A 269 -22.92 -16.97 6.51
N PHE A 270 -21.71 -17.08 5.96
CA PHE A 270 -20.82 -15.92 5.84
C PHE A 270 -21.47 -14.91 4.89
N PRO A 271 -21.18 -13.60 5.04
CA PRO A 271 -21.44 -12.67 3.94
C PRO A 271 -20.77 -13.22 2.67
N SER A 272 -21.46 -13.11 1.53
CA SER A 272 -20.87 -13.45 0.23
C SER A 272 -19.55 -12.69 0.06
N LEU A 273 -18.58 -13.19 -0.71
CA LEU A 273 -17.37 -12.40 -0.95
C LEU A 273 -17.72 -11.05 -1.60
N GLU A 274 -18.81 -10.97 -2.36
CA GLU A 274 -19.34 -9.71 -2.88
C GLU A 274 -19.79 -8.77 -1.75
N ASP A 275 -20.55 -9.23 -0.75
CA ASP A 275 -20.89 -8.44 0.44
C ASP A 275 -19.64 -8.08 1.25
N TYR A 276 -18.65 -8.98 1.32
CA TYR A 276 -17.38 -8.76 2.00
C TYR A 276 -16.56 -7.69 1.25
N ILE A 277 -16.41 -7.80 -0.06
CA ILE A 277 -15.68 -6.87 -0.92
C ILE A 277 -16.40 -5.54 -1.03
N ALA A 278 -17.72 -5.52 -1.21
CA ALA A 278 -18.52 -4.31 -1.11
C ALA A 278 -18.30 -3.67 0.25
N PHE A 279 -18.33 -4.45 1.35
CA PHE A 279 -17.95 -3.94 2.65
C PHE A 279 -16.52 -3.39 2.70
N PHE A 280 -15.51 -3.87 1.95
CA PHE A 280 -14.16 -3.26 1.91
C PHE A 280 -14.00 -2.11 0.89
N GLU A 281 -14.82 -2.10 -0.15
CA GLU A 281 -14.93 -1.01 -1.10
C GLU A 281 -15.60 0.19 -0.42
N PHE A 282 -16.63 -0.06 0.41
CA PHE A 282 -17.35 0.93 1.23
C PHE A 282 -16.67 1.21 2.59
N SER A 283 -16.04 0.23 3.25
CA SER A 283 -15.17 0.44 4.43
C SER A 283 -13.79 0.84 3.96
N HIS A 284 -13.71 2.08 3.51
CA HIS A 284 -12.44 2.73 3.27
C HIS A 284 -11.56 2.59 4.53
N ASN A 285 -10.36 2.03 4.35
CA ASN A 285 -9.23 1.94 5.27
C ASN A 285 -9.62 2.02 6.75
N THR A 286 -10.26 0.98 7.30
CA THR A 286 -10.19 0.75 8.74
C THR A 286 -8.78 0.27 9.06
N SER A 287 -7.96 1.21 9.51
CA SER A 287 -6.54 1.12 9.83
C SER A 287 -6.12 -0.19 10.52
N LEU A 288 -5.08 -0.85 9.99
CA LEU A 288 -4.36 -1.95 10.65
C LEU A 288 -3.34 -1.47 11.70
N ASN A 289 -3.15 -0.16 11.84
CA ASN A 289 -2.61 0.45 13.06
C ASN A 289 -3.76 1.19 13.73
N SER A 290 -4.28 0.68 14.84
CA SER A 290 -5.28 1.34 15.69
C SER A 290 -4.81 2.66 16.33
N SER A 291 -3.71 3.26 15.84
CA SER A 291 -3.05 4.44 16.41
C SER A 291 -2.81 5.60 15.44
N LYS A 292 -2.92 5.43 14.11
CA LYS A 292 -2.71 6.54 13.15
C LYS A 292 -4.04 7.01 12.56
N ILE A 293 -4.29 8.31 12.72
CA ILE A 293 -5.50 9.01 12.24
C ILE A 293 -5.46 9.05 10.71
N VAL A 294 -6.59 8.69 10.09
CA VAL A 294 -6.80 8.86 8.66
C VAL A 294 -7.37 10.25 8.44
N TYR A 295 -6.87 10.98 7.44
CA TYR A 295 -7.27 12.36 7.18
C TYR A 295 -8.01 12.48 5.85
N GLU A 296 -9.10 13.25 5.84
CA GLU A 296 -9.80 13.64 4.63
C GLU A 296 -9.32 15.03 4.22
N VAL A 297 -8.83 15.15 2.99
CA VAL A 297 -8.36 16.42 2.41
C VAL A 297 -9.59 17.28 2.08
N GLU A 298 -9.69 18.43 2.74
CA GLU A 298 -10.74 19.43 2.47
C GLU A 298 -10.30 20.42 1.39
N ASP A 299 -9.01 20.81 1.40
CA ASP A 299 -8.48 21.82 0.50
C ASP A 299 -7.01 21.55 0.15
N GLU A 300 -6.62 21.92 -1.08
CA GLU A 300 -5.29 21.73 -1.67
C GLU A 300 -4.74 23.07 -2.16
N LEU A 301 -3.82 23.66 -1.40
CA LEU A 301 -3.29 24.99 -1.69
C LEU A 301 -1.88 24.88 -2.27
N CYS A 302 -1.69 25.34 -3.51
CA CYS A 302 -0.37 25.41 -4.14
C CYS A 302 0.51 26.47 -3.45
N ILE A 303 1.76 26.11 -3.16
CA ILE A 303 2.78 27.02 -2.66
C ILE A 303 3.65 27.39 -3.86
N SER A 304 3.44 28.60 -4.39
CA SER A 304 4.24 29.18 -5.48
C SER A 304 5.59 29.67 -4.99
#